data_AF-A0A9D5W7B7-F1
#
_entry.id   AF-A0A9D5W7B7-F1
#
_cell.length_a   1.000
_cell.length_b   1.000
_cell.length_c   1.000
_cell.angle_alpha   90.00
_cell.angle_beta   90.00
_cell.angle_gamma   90.00
#
_symmetry.space_group_name_H-M   'P 1'
#
loop_
_entity.id
_entity.type
_entity.pdbx_description
1 polymer ?
#
loop_
_entity_poly.entity_id
_entity_poly.type
_entity_poly.pdbx_seq_one_letter_code
_entity_poly.pdbx_strand_id
1 'polypeptide(L)' 'MDKDFLESAALAVESQLLQDPSLGIPVDPAVADYMGAFVEAALSPEDVEDGEGESDV' A
#
# COMPACT_ATOMS: atom_id res chain seq x y z
N MET A 1 -9.92 11.38 -10.39
CA MET A 1 -9.93 12.29 -9.23
C MET A 1 -9.06 13.49 -9.52
N ASP A 2 -9.37 14.64 -8.91
CA ASP A 2 -8.54 15.85 -8.98
C ASP A 2 -7.29 15.71 -8.11
N LYS A 3 -6.13 16.11 -8.66
CA LYS A 3 -4.83 15.99 -7.97
C LYS A 3 -4.79 16.78 -6.66
N ASP A 4 -5.34 17.99 -6.65
CA ASP A 4 -5.37 18.86 -5.47
C ASP A 4 -6.15 18.23 -4.30
N PHE A 5 -7.19 17.47 -4.60
CA PHE A 5 -7.94 16.71 -3.59
C PHE A 5 -7.09 15.59 -3.00
N LEU A 6 -6.40 14.81 -3.85
CA LEU A 6 -5.56 13.70 -3.40
C LEU A 6 -4.41 14.19 -2.51
N GLU A 7 -3.77 15.28 -2.90
CA GLU A 7 -2.69 15.91 -2.13
C GLU A 7 -3.18 16.43 -0.77
N SER A 8 -4.30 17.16 -0.75
CA SER A 8 -4.89 17.67 0.49
C SER A 8 -5.31 16.54 1.44
N ALA A 9 -5.90 15.47 0.90
CA ALA A 9 -6.30 14.30 1.67
C ALA A 9 -5.09 13.53 2.21
N ALA A 10 -4.03 13.34 1.42
CA ALA A 10 -2.80 12.68 1.85
C ALA A 10 -2.14 13.42 3.02
N LEU A 11 -2.06 14.76 2.95
CA LEU A 11 -1.52 15.59 4.04
C LEU A 11 -2.34 15.46 5.34
N ALA A 12 -3.67 15.37 5.23
CA ALA A 12 -4.53 15.18 6.39
C ALA A 12 -4.32 13.80 7.05
N VAL A 13 -4.09 12.76 6.25
CA VAL A 13 -3.76 11.41 6.74
C VAL A 13 -2.41 11.41 7.44
N GLU A 14 -1.38 11.99 6.80
CA GLU A 14 -0.03 12.10 7.38
C GLU A 14 -0.05 12.81 8.74
N SER A 15 -0.75 13.93 8.84
CA SER A 15 -0.89 14.69 10.09
C SER A 15 -1.52 13.86 11.21
N GLN A 16 -2.52 13.03 10.89
CA GLN A 16 -3.17 12.15 11.86
C GLN A 16 -2.25 11.00 12.29
N LEU A 17 -1.53 10.38 11.35
CA LEU A 17 -0.53 9.34 11.66
C LEU A 17 0.59 9.88 12.55
N LEU A 18 1.00 11.14 12.35
CA LEU A 18 2.02 11.77 13.17
C LEU A 18 1.55 11.99 14.62
N GLN A 19 0.26 12.25 14.82
CA GLN A 19 -0.33 12.46 16.14
C GLN A 19 -0.55 11.13 16.87
N ASP A 20 -1.07 10.12 16.16
CA ASP A 20 -1.27 8.78 16.70
C ASP A 20 -1.05 7.72 15.60
N PRO A 21 0.16 7.15 15.51
CA PRO A 21 0.48 6.14 14.50
C PRO A 21 -0.21 4.79 14.75
N SER A 22 -0.81 4.58 15.93
CA SER A 22 -1.56 3.37 16.24
C SER A 22 -3.04 3.46 15.84
N LEU A 23 -3.50 4.67 15.50
CA LEU A 23 -4.87 4.91 15.06
C LEU A 23 -5.05 4.42 13.62
N GLY A 24 -5.95 3.47 13.42
CA GLY A 24 -6.37 3.06 12.08
C GLY A 24 -7.15 4.20 11.40
N ILE A 25 -6.56 4.82 10.38
CA ILE A 25 -7.20 5.92 9.64
C ILE A 25 -7.95 5.33 8.45
N PRO A 26 -9.29 5.51 8.35
CA PRO A 26 -10.02 5.14 7.14
C PRO A 26 -9.65 6.11 6.02
N VAL A 27 -8.95 5.59 5.02
CA VAL A 27 -8.51 6.35 3.83
C VAL A 27 -9.28 5.92 2.59
N ASP A 28 -9.58 6.88 1.71
CA ASP A 28 -10.17 6.57 0.41
C ASP A 28 -9.18 5.75 -0.44
N PRO A 29 -9.63 4.73 -1.19
CA PRO A 29 -8.74 3.89 -1.99
C PRO A 29 -7.85 4.68 -2.95
N ALA A 30 -8.33 5.77 -3.55
CA ALA A 30 -7.53 6.57 -4.46
C ALA A 30 -6.49 7.42 -3.74
N VAL A 31 -6.78 7.85 -2.50
CA VAL A 31 -5.80 8.55 -1.64
C VAL A 31 -4.74 7.57 -1.16
N ALA A 32 -5.13 6.36 -0.78
CA ALA A 32 -4.22 5.31 -0.36
C ALA A 32 -3.31 4.84 -1.52
N ASP A 33 -3.85 4.70 -2.73
CA ASP A 33 -3.06 4.45 -3.94
C ASP A 33 -2.08 5.60 -4.22
N TYR A 34 -2.54 6.85 -4.15
CA TYR A 34 -1.70 8.03 -4.30
C TYR A 34 -0.55 8.11 -3.25
N MET A 35 -0.80 7.65 -2.03
CA MET A 35 0.20 7.56 -0.96
C MET A 35 1.11 6.33 -1.08
N GLY A 36 0.87 5.44 -2.04
CA GLY A 36 1.60 4.18 -2.18
C GLY A 36 1.37 3.22 -1.00
N ALA A 37 0.23 3.34 -0.32
CA ALA A 37 -0.09 2.56 0.87
C ALA A 37 -0.39 1.08 0.55
N PHE A 38 -0.79 0.79 -0.69
CA PHE A 38 -0.95 -0.57 -1.18
C PHE A 38 0.30 -0.98 -1.96
N VAL A 39 1.07 -1.92 -1.41
CA VAL A 39 2.06 -2.65 -2.19
C VAL A 39 1.29 -3.72 -2.95
N GLU A 40 1.18 -3.60 -4.27
CA GLU A 40 0.80 -4.75 -5.10
C GLU A 40 1.92 -5.80 -4.97
N ALA A 41 1.73 -6.75 -4.06
CA ALA A 41 2.48 -8.00 -4.04
C ALA A 41 1.98 -8.93 -5.16
N ALA A 42 1.80 -8.37 -6.37
CA ALA A 42 1.62 -9.19 -7.55
C ALA A 42 2.95 -9.93 -7.74
N LEU A 43 2.96 -11.22 -7.43
CA LEU A 43 4.11 -12.09 -7.73
C LEU A 43 4.49 -11.84 -9.18
N SER A 44 5.70 -11.34 -9.37
CA SER A 44 6.25 -11.22 -10.71
C SER A 44 6.45 -12.63 -11.26
N PRO A 45 6.35 -12.87 -12.58
CA PRO A 45 6.57 -14.20 -13.15
C PRO A 45 7.96 -14.77 -12.82
N GLU A 46 8.93 -13.90 -12.48
CA GLU A 46 10.27 -14.23 -11.99
C GLU A 46 10.28 -14.71 -10.52
N ASP A 47 9.26 -14.40 -9.70
CA ASP A 47 9.08 -14.96 -8.35
C ASP A 47 8.52 -16.40 -8.36
N VAL A 48 7.99 -16.86 -9.50
CA VAL A 48 7.29 -18.15 -9.64
C VAL A 48 8.25 -19.32 -9.98
N GLU A 49 9.50 -19.04 -10.37
CA GLU A 49 10.41 -20.06 -10.92
C GLU A 49 11.24 -20.84 -9.85
N ASP A 50 11.21 -20.44 -8.56
CA ASP A 50 12.00 -21.07 -7.49
C ASP A 50 11.20 -22.08 -6.62
N GLY A 51 10.07 -22.57 -7.13
CA GLY A 51 9.12 -23.41 -6.39
C GLY A 51 9.21 -24.94 -6.58
N GLU A 52 10.21 -25.46 -7.29
CA GLU A 52 10.32 -26.90 -7.60
C GLU A 52 11.64 -27.49 -7.06
N GLY A 53 11.71 -27.72 -5.74
CA GLY A 53 12.92 -28.24 -5.10
C GLY A 53 12.74 -29.13 -3.87
N GLU A 54 11.53 -29.46 -3.44
CA GLU A 54 11.32 -30.48 -2.39
C GLU A 54 11.15 -31.87 -3.02
N SER A 55 12.30 -32.53 -3.28
CA SER A 55 12.34 -33.97 -3.53
C SER A 55 12.39 -34.72 -2.20
N ASP A 56 11.21 -35.08 -1.69
CA ASP A 56 11.04 -36.09 -0.65
C ASP A 56 10.53 -37.37 -1.33
N VAL A 57 11.44 -38.26 -1.77
CA VAL A 57 11.40 -39.75 -1.66
C VAL A 57 12.77 -40.34 -1.99
#